data_AF-A0A7K2M3Z3-F1
#
_entry.id   AF-A0A7K2M3Z3-F1
#
_cell.length_a   1.000
_cell.length_b   1.000
_cell.length_c   1.000
_cell.angle_alpha   90.00
_cell.angle_beta   90.00
_cell.angle_gamma   90.00
#
_symmetry.space_group_name_H-M   'P 1'
#
loop_
_entity.id
_entity.type
_entity.pdbx_description
1 polymer ?
#
loop_
_entity_poly.entity_id
_entity_poly.type
_entity_poly.pdbx_seq_one_letter_code
_entity_poly.pdbx_strand_id
1 'polypeptide(L)'
;MLSPGSLFQEILDHDESFRLFCSIAAGGEAQGGWENGRIAALVPPECRDLAPKIARHGADEDKHGRIFRALLRRRGLDPVPVPPETDYTMLLERRGIGLAHQRLESDRPLTVHDVIVYLAHSRVTEQRAAEQMALLCRHFGDHPELGRAVRMIAADEDAHLAYCHEELLRLAAAGHGRAIRRTLRACALAEIRVHRDVSLAVMARMGRILGWSPARSALLAAGIHAVHRYERLIGRRRMTTLTMPERRDPLGSPPVQSPEPAA
;
A
#
# COMPACT_ATOMS: atom_id res chain seq x y z
N MET A 1 -9.32 27.74 1.21
CA MET A 1 -10.47 26.84 0.91
C MET A 1 -10.07 25.43 1.28
N LEU A 2 -10.96 24.61 1.84
CA LEU A 2 -10.65 23.21 2.16
C LEU A 2 -10.73 22.35 0.90
N SER A 3 -9.59 22.06 0.27
CA SER A 3 -9.47 21.05 -0.78
C SER A 3 -8.47 19.98 -0.34
N PRO A 4 -8.49 18.77 -0.95
CA PRO A 4 -7.46 17.77 -0.70
C PRO A 4 -6.05 18.32 -0.94
N GLY A 5 -5.85 19.04 -2.05
CA GLY A 5 -4.56 19.66 -2.37
C GLY A 5 -4.09 20.67 -1.32
N SER A 6 -4.96 21.57 -0.84
CA SER A 6 -4.57 22.55 0.18
C SER A 6 -4.29 21.90 1.53
N LEU A 7 -4.98 20.81 1.86
CA LEU A 7 -4.76 20.05 3.10
C LEU A 7 -3.40 19.34 3.07
N PHE A 8 -3.06 18.68 1.97
CA PHE A 8 -1.76 18.06 1.82
C PHE A 8 -0.63 19.09 1.81
N GLN A 9 -0.81 20.22 1.11
CA GLN A 9 0.17 21.29 1.08
C GLN A 9 0.48 21.78 2.51
N GLU A 10 -0.55 22.01 3.33
CA GLU A 10 -0.36 22.43 4.72
C GLU A 10 0.38 21.40 5.58
N ILE A 11 0.11 20.10 5.39
CA ILE A 11 0.85 19.01 6.05
C ILE A 11 2.32 19.02 5.61
N LEU A 12 2.56 19.25 4.32
CA LEU A 12 3.89 19.21 3.72
C LEU A 12 4.72 20.47 4.01
N ASP A 13 4.10 21.62 4.29
CA ASP A 13 4.81 22.89 4.53
C ASP A 13 5.21 23.08 6.01
N HIS A 14 4.73 22.21 6.90
CA HIS A 14 5.03 22.28 8.33
C HIS A 14 5.87 21.08 8.77
N ASP A 15 7.06 21.34 9.31
CA ASP A 15 8.08 20.31 9.56
C ASP A 15 7.59 19.19 10.48
N GLU A 16 6.85 19.50 11.53
CA GLU A 16 6.37 18.46 12.45
C GLU A 16 5.31 17.54 11.81
N SER A 17 4.38 18.08 11.02
CA SER A 17 3.36 17.28 10.34
C SER A 17 3.97 16.49 9.18
N PHE A 18 4.90 17.11 8.45
CA PHE A 18 5.70 16.44 7.43
C PHE A 18 6.51 15.29 8.02
N ARG A 19 7.14 15.52 9.18
CA ARG A 19 7.89 14.51 9.92
C ARG A 19 7.03 13.32 10.28
N LEU A 20 5.86 13.57 10.87
CA LEU A 20 4.91 12.51 11.23
C LEU A 20 4.42 11.76 9.99
N PHE A 21 4.03 12.48 8.94
CA PHE A 21 3.53 11.91 7.69
C PHE A 21 4.55 10.95 7.06
N CYS A 22 5.80 11.41 6.88
CA CYS A 22 6.87 10.59 6.30
C CYS A 22 7.26 9.43 7.22
N SER A 23 7.15 9.58 8.55
CA SER A 23 7.46 8.49 9.49
C SER A 23 6.41 7.38 9.43
N ILE A 24 5.13 7.73 9.33
CA ILE A 24 4.03 6.77 9.14
C ILE A 24 4.22 6.01 7.83
N ALA A 25 4.44 6.73 6.72
CA ALA A 25 4.65 6.12 5.42
C ALA A 25 5.88 5.21 5.43
N ALA A 26 7.04 5.69 5.86
CA ALA A 26 8.26 4.89 5.94
C ALA A 26 8.15 3.64 6.84
N GLY A 27 7.32 3.71 7.89
CA GLY A 27 7.03 2.56 8.75
C GLY A 27 6.23 1.49 8.02
N GLY A 28 5.18 1.90 7.31
CA GLY A 28 4.36 1.01 6.46
C GLY A 28 5.20 0.30 5.41
N GLU A 29 6.01 1.04 4.64
CA GLU A 29 6.78 0.44 3.54
C GLU A 29 7.88 -0.51 4.06
N ALA A 30 8.50 -0.19 5.20
CA ALA A 30 9.49 -1.07 5.80
C ALA A 30 8.88 -2.40 6.27
N GLN A 31 7.65 -2.36 6.79
CA GLN A 31 6.93 -3.58 7.14
C GLN A 31 6.54 -4.36 5.87
N GLY A 32 5.99 -3.69 4.86
CA GLY A 32 5.64 -4.30 3.57
C GLY A 32 6.84 -4.98 2.90
N GLY A 33 8.01 -4.34 2.93
CA GLY A 33 9.27 -4.90 2.44
C GLY A 33 9.68 -6.19 3.16
N TRP A 34 9.66 -6.18 4.49
CA TRP A 34 9.95 -7.36 5.30
C TRP A 34 8.95 -8.49 5.07
N GLU A 35 7.65 -8.20 5.06
CA GLU A 35 6.58 -9.19 4.86
C GLU A 35 6.74 -9.89 3.50
N ASN A 36 6.87 -9.11 2.43
CA ASN A 36 7.07 -9.65 1.08
C ASN A 36 8.38 -10.45 0.98
N GLY A 37 9.47 -9.98 1.59
CA GLY A 37 10.74 -10.72 1.64
C GLY A 37 10.59 -12.10 2.30
N ARG A 38 9.86 -12.19 3.41
CA ARG A 38 9.56 -13.47 4.07
C ARG A 38 8.65 -14.35 3.24
N ILE A 39 7.60 -13.78 2.63
CA ILE A 39 6.67 -14.53 1.79
C ILE A 39 7.42 -15.12 0.59
N ALA A 40 8.27 -14.36 -0.07
CA ALA A 40 9.09 -14.81 -1.20
C ALA A 40 10.00 -16.00 -0.82
N ALA A 41 10.58 -15.98 0.38
CA ALA A 41 11.42 -17.07 0.88
C ALA A 41 10.64 -18.35 1.22
N LEU A 42 9.36 -18.21 1.54
CA LEU A 42 8.52 -19.32 2.03
C LEU A 42 7.52 -19.83 0.98
N VAL A 43 7.54 -19.32 -0.26
CA VAL A 43 6.61 -19.73 -1.33
C VAL A 43 6.63 -21.26 -1.54
N PRO A 44 5.47 -21.93 -1.62
CA PRO A 44 5.40 -23.36 -1.87
C PRO A 44 5.92 -23.73 -3.27
N PRO A 45 6.38 -24.98 -3.48
CA PRO A 45 6.79 -25.47 -4.81
C PRO A 45 5.78 -25.20 -5.93
N GLU A 46 4.49 -25.34 -5.64
CA GLU A 46 3.37 -25.15 -6.57
C GLU A 46 3.21 -23.70 -7.05
N CYS A 47 3.79 -22.74 -6.34
CA CYS A 47 3.73 -21.32 -6.67
C CYS A 47 5.11 -20.69 -6.82
N ARG A 48 6.16 -21.50 -7.01
CA ARG A 48 7.57 -21.05 -7.02
C ARG A 48 7.84 -19.94 -8.04
N ASP A 49 7.08 -19.89 -9.12
CA ASP A 49 7.12 -18.83 -10.13
C ASP A 49 6.83 -17.43 -9.58
N LEU A 50 6.08 -17.33 -8.48
CA LEU A 50 5.77 -16.06 -7.80
C LEU A 50 6.92 -15.51 -6.97
N ALA A 51 7.82 -16.36 -6.45
CA ALA A 51 8.89 -15.94 -5.54
C ALA A 51 9.68 -14.72 -6.03
N PRO A 52 10.17 -14.65 -7.29
CA PRO A 52 10.88 -13.46 -7.78
C PRO A 52 10.00 -12.21 -7.86
N LYS A 53 8.71 -12.35 -8.20
CA LYS A 53 7.77 -11.21 -8.27
C LYS A 53 7.48 -10.64 -6.87
N ILE A 54 7.27 -11.53 -5.90
CA ILE A 54 7.06 -11.17 -4.49
C ILE A 54 8.32 -10.52 -3.91
N ALA A 55 9.51 -11.07 -4.19
CA ALA A 55 10.77 -10.47 -3.78
C ALA A 55 10.97 -9.08 -4.40
N ARG A 56 10.58 -8.91 -5.67
CA ARG A 56 10.63 -7.61 -6.35
C ARG A 56 9.71 -6.59 -5.69
N HIS A 57 8.46 -6.99 -5.41
CA HIS A 57 7.50 -6.18 -4.67
C HIS A 57 8.12 -5.72 -3.34
N GLY A 58 8.63 -6.65 -2.52
CA GLY A 58 9.27 -6.28 -1.25
C GLY A 58 10.47 -5.34 -1.40
N ALA A 59 11.28 -5.49 -2.45
CA ALA A 59 12.39 -4.58 -2.73
C ALA A 59 11.93 -3.17 -3.14
N ASP A 60 10.79 -3.06 -3.82
CA ASP A 60 10.16 -1.79 -4.18
C ASP A 60 9.58 -1.10 -2.93
N GLU A 61 8.94 -1.83 -2.01
CA GLU A 61 8.50 -1.30 -0.70
C GLU A 61 9.69 -0.77 0.13
N ASP A 62 10.76 -1.56 0.25
CA ASP A 62 11.99 -1.12 0.93
C ASP A 62 12.57 0.15 0.30
N LYS A 63 12.46 0.29 -1.02
CA LYS A 63 12.87 1.48 -1.77
C LYS A 63 11.98 2.67 -1.41
N HIS A 64 10.66 2.50 -1.33
CA HIS A 64 9.74 3.56 -0.92
C HIS A 64 10.03 4.04 0.51
N GLY A 65 10.25 3.12 1.45
CA GLY A 65 10.63 3.46 2.82
C GLY A 65 11.93 4.27 2.89
N ARG A 66 12.92 3.93 2.05
CA ARG A 66 14.16 4.73 1.91
C ARG A 66 13.91 6.12 1.33
N ILE A 67 12.96 6.26 0.39
CA ILE A 67 12.58 7.55 -0.19
C ILE A 67 11.99 8.47 0.88
N PHE A 68 11.01 8.00 1.67
CA PHE A 68 10.42 8.81 2.75
C PHE A 68 11.46 9.22 3.81
N ARG A 69 12.38 8.31 4.19
CA ARG A 69 13.49 8.66 5.09
C ARG A 69 14.45 9.67 4.47
N ALA A 70 14.69 9.60 3.16
CA ALA A 70 15.52 10.59 2.47
C ALA A 70 14.86 11.97 2.42
N LEU A 71 13.53 12.03 2.29
CA LEU A 71 12.76 13.27 2.35
C LEU A 71 12.88 13.94 3.73
N LEU A 72 12.81 13.16 4.82
CA LEU A 72 13.09 13.66 6.18
C LEU A 72 14.50 14.23 6.31
N ARG A 73 15.52 13.47 5.90
CA ARG A 73 16.94 13.90 6.00
C ARG A 73 17.21 15.17 5.21
N ARG A 74 16.60 15.35 4.04
CA ARG A 74 16.74 16.57 3.22
C ARG A 74 16.25 17.83 3.94
N ARG A 75 15.33 17.68 4.90
CA ARG A 75 14.83 18.76 5.74
C ARG A 75 15.49 18.82 7.12
N GLY A 76 16.54 18.03 7.37
CA GLY A 76 17.20 17.97 8.68
C GLY A 76 16.32 17.37 9.78
N LEU A 77 15.35 16.53 9.42
CA LEU A 77 14.41 15.91 10.35
C LEU A 77 14.76 14.44 10.60
N ASP A 78 14.70 14.03 11.86
CA ASP A 78 14.75 12.62 12.24
C ASP A 78 13.34 11.99 12.24
N PRO A 79 13.21 10.69 11.93
CA PRO A 79 11.93 10.00 12.02
C PRO A 79 11.41 9.96 13.46
N VAL A 80 10.09 9.95 13.61
CA VAL A 80 9.42 9.77 14.90
C VAL A 80 8.78 8.39 15.01
N PRO A 81 8.57 7.87 16.22
CA PRO A 81 7.80 6.64 16.42
C PRO A 81 6.40 6.76 15.80
N VAL A 82 5.99 5.73 15.06
CA VAL A 82 4.66 5.67 14.45
C VAL A 82 3.61 5.45 15.54
N PRO A 83 2.61 6.33 15.67
CA PRO A 83 1.52 6.12 16.62
C PRO A 83 0.74 4.82 16.31
N PRO A 84 0.45 3.97 17.30
CA PRO A 84 -0.17 2.66 17.07
C PRO A 84 -1.53 2.71 16.36
N GLU A 85 -2.30 3.79 16.54
CA GLU A 85 -3.60 3.98 15.88
C GLU A 85 -3.49 4.48 14.43
N THR A 86 -2.29 4.89 14.01
CA THR A 86 -1.96 5.26 12.62
C THR A 86 -1.22 4.17 11.87
N ASP A 87 -0.81 3.11 12.57
CA ASP A 87 -0.11 1.96 12.04
C ASP A 87 -1.09 1.06 11.26
N TYR A 88 -1.25 1.39 9.98
CA TYR A 88 -2.23 0.79 9.08
C TYR A 88 -2.03 -0.73 8.94
N THR A 89 -0.80 -1.16 8.73
CA THR A 89 -0.43 -2.56 8.50
C THR A 89 -0.67 -3.41 9.76
N MET A 90 -0.25 -2.92 10.94
CA MET A 90 -0.55 -3.59 12.22
C MET A 90 -2.06 -3.63 12.54
N LEU A 91 -2.81 -2.60 12.16
CA LEU A 91 -4.27 -2.57 12.37
C LEU A 91 -5.03 -3.53 11.44
N LEU A 92 -4.49 -3.83 10.25
CA LEU A 92 -5.01 -4.88 9.37
C LEU A 92 -4.74 -6.27 9.95
N GLU A 93 -3.51 -6.53 10.37
CA GLU A 93 -3.14 -7.82 10.98
C GLU A 93 -3.97 -8.11 12.24
N ARG A 94 -4.13 -7.12 13.13
CA ARG A 94 -5.00 -7.26 14.33
C ARG A 94 -6.44 -7.63 14.01
N ARG A 95 -6.89 -7.41 12.77
CA ARG A 95 -8.21 -7.81 12.28
C ARG A 95 -8.20 -9.12 11.48
N GLY A 96 -7.09 -9.85 11.50
CA GLY A 96 -6.91 -11.13 10.82
C GLY A 96 -6.79 -11.00 9.31
N ILE A 97 -6.28 -9.87 8.82
CA ILE A 97 -6.10 -9.60 7.39
C ILE A 97 -4.62 -9.68 7.04
N GLY A 98 -4.32 -10.33 5.91
CA GLY A 98 -2.95 -10.64 5.51
C GLY A 98 -2.43 -11.90 6.22
N LEU A 99 -1.13 -12.14 6.07
CA LEU A 99 -0.44 -13.19 6.82
C LEU A 99 0.11 -12.59 8.11
N ALA A 100 -0.18 -13.21 9.26
CA ALA A 100 0.31 -12.73 10.54
C ALA A 100 1.85 -12.80 10.63
N HIS A 101 2.47 -11.88 11.38
CA HIS A 101 3.93 -11.86 11.58
C HIS A 101 4.43 -13.20 12.11
N GLN A 102 3.74 -13.76 13.10
CA GLN A 102 4.06 -15.07 13.65
C GLN A 102 4.09 -16.18 12.58
N ARG A 103 3.26 -16.09 11.54
CA ARG A 103 3.28 -17.03 10.42
C ARG A 103 4.50 -16.83 9.54
N LEU A 104 4.87 -15.56 9.27
CA LEU A 104 6.01 -15.21 8.43
C LEU A 104 7.36 -15.43 9.13
N GLU A 105 7.41 -15.31 10.45
CA GLU A 105 8.60 -15.64 11.25
C GLU A 105 8.90 -17.14 11.27
N SER A 106 7.90 -17.99 11.03
CA SER A 106 8.14 -19.43 10.90
C SER A 106 8.92 -19.75 9.62
N ASP A 107 9.88 -20.67 9.69
CA ASP A 107 10.58 -21.19 8.50
C ASP A 107 9.82 -22.33 7.80
N ARG A 108 8.51 -22.45 8.08
CA ARG A 108 7.65 -23.46 7.45
C ARG A 108 7.14 -22.93 6.12
N PRO A 109 7.26 -23.70 5.02
CA PRO A 109 6.70 -23.31 3.73
C PRO A 109 5.24 -22.85 3.84
N LEU A 110 4.91 -21.81 3.08
CA LEU A 110 3.54 -21.34 2.88
C LEU A 110 2.73 -22.39 2.13
N THR A 111 1.42 -22.37 2.32
CA THR A 111 0.50 -23.15 1.49
C THR A 111 0.02 -22.33 0.30
N VAL A 112 -0.54 -22.96 -0.73
CA VAL A 112 -1.23 -22.24 -1.82
C VAL A 112 -2.35 -21.34 -1.26
N HIS A 113 -2.99 -21.76 -0.17
CA HIS A 113 -3.99 -20.92 0.51
C HIS A 113 -3.36 -19.65 1.11
N ASP A 114 -2.20 -19.77 1.76
CA ASP A 114 -1.48 -18.62 2.30
C ASP A 114 -1.08 -17.63 1.19
N VAL A 115 -0.67 -18.14 0.02
CA VAL A 115 -0.38 -17.32 -1.17
C VAL A 115 -1.63 -16.58 -1.66
N ILE A 116 -2.79 -17.24 -1.67
CA ILE A 116 -4.07 -16.59 -1.99
C ILE A 116 -4.42 -15.50 -0.97
N VAL A 117 -4.18 -15.75 0.33
CA VAL A 117 -4.39 -14.77 1.40
C VAL A 117 -3.51 -13.56 1.19
N TYR A 118 -2.22 -13.77 0.93
CA TYR A 118 -1.27 -12.71 0.61
C TYR A 118 -1.70 -11.90 -0.63
N LEU A 119 -1.92 -12.54 -1.77
CA LEU A 119 -2.25 -11.84 -3.02
C LEU A 119 -3.58 -11.08 -2.91
N ALA A 120 -4.58 -11.65 -2.24
CA ALA A 120 -5.86 -10.96 -2.05
C ALA A 120 -5.73 -9.78 -1.07
N HIS A 121 -4.90 -9.91 -0.03
CA HIS A 121 -4.57 -8.81 0.87
C HIS A 121 -3.84 -7.69 0.13
N SER A 122 -2.71 -8.02 -0.50
CA SER A 122 -1.88 -7.08 -1.25
C SER A 122 -2.70 -6.40 -2.33
N ARG A 123 -3.49 -7.12 -3.15
CA ARG A 123 -4.38 -6.50 -4.14
C ARG A 123 -5.24 -5.37 -3.56
N VAL A 124 -5.82 -5.57 -2.37
CA VAL A 124 -6.73 -4.60 -1.75
C VAL A 124 -5.95 -3.40 -1.22
N THR A 125 -4.78 -3.63 -0.62
CA THR A 125 -3.90 -2.56 -0.14
C THR A 125 -3.27 -1.80 -1.29
N GLU A 126 -2.84 -2.46 -2.36
CA GLU A 126 -2.31 -1.84 -3.58
C GLU A 126 -3.38 -1.01 -4.28
N GLN A 127 -4.63 -1.47 -4.30
CA GLN A 127 -5.73 -0.67 -4.86
C GLN A 127 -5.86 0.66 -4.10
N ARG A 128 -5.68 0.64 -2.78
CA ARG A 128 -5.71 1.83 -1.94
C ARG A 128 -4.47 2.70 -2.18
N ALA A 129 -3.29 2.10 -2.19
CA ALA A 129 -2.01 2.78 -2.41
C ALA A 129 -2.02 3.49 -3.77
N ALA A 130 -2.39 2.80 -4.85
CA ALA A 130 -2.50 3.37 -6.19
C ALA A 130 -3.50 4.56 -6.25
N GLU A 131 -4.66 4.45 -5.62
CA GLU A 131 -5.64 5.56 -5.55
C GLU A 131 -5.07 6.78 -4.78
N GLN A 132 -4.37 6.56 -3.67
CA GLN A 132 -3.74 7.62 -2.88
C GLN A 132 -2.56 8.26 -3.62
N MET A 133 -1.72 7.45 -4.25
CA MET A 133 -0.56 7.89 -5.01
C MET A 133 -0.95 8.62 -6.29
N ALA A 134 -2.04 8.23 -6.94
CA ALA A 134 -2.62 8.99 -8.07
C ALA A 134 -3.11 10.39 -7.63
N LEU A 135 -3.72 10.49 -6.43
CA LEU A 135 -4.11 11.78 -5.86
C LEU A 135 -2.90 12.66 -5.55
N LEU A 136 -1.86 12.07 -4.93
CA LEU A 136 -0.61 12.78 -4.65
C LEU A 136 0.10 13.20 -5.94
N CYS A 137 0.16 12.34 -6.96
CA CYS A 137 0.72 12.68 -8.28
C CYS A 137 0.00 13.86 -8.92
N ARG A 138 -1.33 13.89 -8.85
CA ARG A 138 -2.12 14.99 -9.41
C ARG A 138 -1.80 16.34 -8.78
N HIS A 139 -1.49 16.36 -7.49
CA HIS A 139 -1.25 17.60 -6.75
C HIS A 139 0.23 17.98 -6.63
N PHE A 140 1.11 16.99 -6.57
CA PHE A 140 2.53 17.16 -6.26
C PHE A 140 3.47 16.56 -7.30
N GLY A 141 2.95 16.03 -8.41
CA GLY A 141 3.76 15.44 -9.48
C GLY A 141 4.81 16.42 -9.99
N ASP A 142 4.48 17.71 -10.11
CA ASP A 142 5.42 18.74 -10.59
C ASP A 142 6.11 19.50 -9.45
N HIS A 143 5.92 19.08 -8.19
CA HIS A 143 6.60 19.70 -7.06
C HIS A 143 8.12 19.46 -7.16
N PRO A 144 8.96 20.51 -7.04
CA PRO A 144 10.41 20.40 -7.28
C PRO A 144 11.07 19.37 -6.35
N GLU A 145 10.64 19.29 -5.10
CA GLU A 145 11.23 18.37 -4.12
C GLU A 145 10.61 16.97 -4.10
N LEU A 146 9.31 16.86 -4.35
CA LEU A 146 8.51 15.65 -4.09
C LEU A 146 8.11 14.94 -5.37
N GLY A 147 8.01 15.65 -6.49
CA GLY A 147 7.41 15.16 -7.72
C GLY A 147 8.07 13.91 -8.27
N ARG A 148 9.40 13.83 -8.21
CA ARG A 148 10.13 12.63 -8.61
C ARG A 148 9.80 11.43 -7.71
N ALA A 149 9.74 11.63 -6.40
CA ALA A 149 9.42 10.57 -5.44
C ALA A 149 7.99 10.06 -5.64
N VAL A 150 7.02 10.98 -5.69
CA VAL A 150 5.60 10.67 -5.81
C VAL A 150 5.29 9.94 -7.12
N ARG A 151 5.86 10.36 -8.26
CA ARG A 151 5.68 9.66 -9.54
C ARG A 151 6.31 8.28 -9.56
N MET A 152 7.47 8.11 -8.94
CA MET A 152 8.16 6.81 -8.87
C MET A 152 7.32 5.82 -8.07
N ILE A 153 6.91 6.21 -6.86
CA ILE A 153 6.09 5.36 -5.99
C ILE A 153 4.76 5.03 -6.71
N ALA A 154 4.09 6.01 -7.30
CA ALA A 154 2.84 5.75 -8.03
C ALA A 154 2.99 4.73 -9.17
N ALA A 155 4.08 4.80 -9.94
CA ALA A 155 4.34 3.84 -11.01
C ALA A 155 4.62 2.42 -10.48
N ASP A 156 5.27 2.32 -9.32
CA ASP A 156 5.48 1.05 -8.64
C ASP A 156 4.15 0.48 -8.10
N GLU A 157 3.28 1.31 -7.49
CA GLU A 157 1.97 0.82 -7.00
C GLU A 157 1.03 0.35 -8.11
N ASP A 158 1.04 1.04 -9.25
CA ASP A 158 0.30 0.58 -10.42
C ASP A 158 0.82 -0.78 -10.91
N ALA A 159 2.13 -1.01 -10.83
CA ALA A 159 2.75 -2.29 -11.16
C ALA A 159 2.40 -3.39 -10.14
N HIS A 160 2.43 -3.09 -8.83
CA HIS A 160 2.02 -4.01 -7.77
C HIS A 160 0.55 -4.41 -7.91
N LEU A 161 -0.34 -3.44 -8.15
CA LEU A 161 -1.76 -3.68 -8.35
C LEU A 161 -2.03 -4.55 -9.59
N ALA A 162 -1.37 -4.25 -10.71
CA ALA A 162 -1.48 -5.04 -11.93
C ALA A 162 -0.98 -6.48 -11.73
N TYR A 163 0.15 -6.67 -11.06
CA TYR A 163 0.68 -7.98 -10.69
C TYR A 163 -0.34 -8.78 -9.86
N CYS A 164 -0.91 -8.18 -8.82
CA CYS A 164 -1.90 -8.84 -7.99
C CYS A 164 -3.15 -9.26 -8.77
N HIS A 165 -3.60 -8.42 -9.70
CA HIS A 165 -4.72 -8.75 -10.59
C HIS A 165 -4.40 -9.98 -11.45
N GLU A 166 -3.25 -9.98 -12.11
CA GLU A 166 -2.81 -11.04 -13.01
C GLU A 166 -2.70 -12.39 -12.28
N GLU A 167 -2.01 -12.42 -11.14
CA GLU A 167 -1.78 -13.67 -10.41
C GLU A 167 -3.04 -14.21 -9.74
N LEU A 168 -3.93 -13.35 -9.23
CA LEU A 168 -5.22 -13.81 -8.73
C LEU A 168 -6.10 -14.35 -9.85
N LEU A 169 -6.06 -13.78 -11.06
CA LEU A 169 -6.78 -14.31 -12.22
C LEU A 169 -6.21 -15.66 -12.67
N ARG A 170 -4.88 -15.82 -12.66
CA ARG A 170 -4.21 -17.09 -12.95
C ARG A 170 -4.61 -18.17 -11.95
N LEU A 171 -4.57 -17.89 -10.65
CA LEU A 171 -5.00 -18.83 -9.61
C LEU A 171 -6.51 -19.12 -9.67
N ALA A 172 -7.32 -18.13 -10.08
CA ALA A 172 -8.74 -18.35 -10.30
C ALA A 172 -9.00 -19.34 -11.46
N ALA A 173 -8.24 -19.22 -12.55
CA ALA A 173 -8.28 -20.14 -13.68
C ALA A 173 -7.80 -21.56 -13.28
N ALA A 174 -6.87 -21.66 -12.34
CA ALA A 174 -6.43 -22.92 -11.73
C ALA A 174 -7.43 -23.52 -10.70
N GLY A 175 -8.63 -22.94 -10.55
CA GLY A 175 -9.71 -23.49 -9.71
C GLY A 175 -9.87 -22.84 -8.33
N HIS A 176 -9.05 -21.84 -7.97
CA HIS A 176 -9.12 -21.21 -6.65
C HIS A 176 -10.12 -20.05 -6.53
N GLY A 177 -10.95 -19.81 -7.56
CA GLY A 177 -11.81 -18.63 -7.65
C GLY A 177 -12.76 -18.42 -6.46
N ARG A 178 -13.29 -19.49 -5.84
CA ARG A 178 -14.16 -19.35 -4.65
C ARG A 178 -13.40 -18.90 -3.41
N ALA A 179 -12.17 -19.37 -3.22
CA ALA A 179 -11.31 -18.94 -2.13
C ALA A 179 -10.94 -17.46 -2.32
N ILE A 180 -10.45 -17.10 -3.50
CA ILE A 180 -10.06 -15.73 -3.86
C ILE A 180 -11.20 -14.73 -3.62
N ARG A 181 -12.41 -15.00 -4.13
CA ARG A 181 -13.57 -14.10 -3.93
C ARG A 181 -13.92 -13.91 -2.44
N ARG A 182 -13.80 -14.97 -1.63
CA ARG A 182 -14.08 -14.90 -0.19
C ARG A 182 -13.05 -14.03 0.51
N THR A 183 -11.77 -14.28 0.23
CA THR A 183 -10.65 -13.56 0.81
C THR A 183 -10.67 -12.08 0.41
N LEU A 184 -10.83 -11.76 -0.88
CA LEU A 184 -10.96 -10.36 -1.35
C LEU A 184 -12.08 -9.60 -0.64
N ARG A 185 -13.25 -10.24 -0.44
CA ARG A 185 -14.37 -9.60 0.27
C ARG A 185 -14.04 -9.36 1.74
N ALA A 186 -13.39 -10.31 2.40
CA ALA A 186 -12.98 -10.17 3.80
C ALA A 186 -11.94 -9.04 3.94
N CYS A 187 -10.89 -9.05 3.11
CA CYS A 187 -9.87 -8.02 3.05
C CYS A 187 -10.46 -6.64 2.80
N ALA A 188 -11.29 -6.46 1.76
CA ALA A 188 -11.90 -5.18 1.44
C ALA A 188 -12.78 -4.62 2.57
N LEU A 189 -13.59 -5.46 3.23
CA LEU A 189 -14.46 -4.99 4.31
C LEU A 189 -13.69 -4.58 5.56
N ALA A 190 -12.57 -5.23 5.84
CA ALA A 190 -11.71 -4.88 6.94
C ALA A 190 -10.86 -3.64 6.62
N GLU A 191 -10.27 -3.58 5.41
CA GLU A 191 -9.51 -2.44 4.92
C GLU A 191 -10.32 -1.15 4.99
N ILE A 192 -11.56 -1.15 4.48
CA ILE A 192 -12.41 0.06 4.49
C ILE A 192 -12.66 0.59 5.92
N ARG A 193 -12.64 -0.29 6.94
CA ARG A 193 -12.76 0.12 8.35
C ARG A 193 -11.43 0.63 8.88
N VAL A 194 -10.34 -0.07 8.60
CA VAL A 194 -8.99 0.31 9.04
C VAL A 194 -8.59 1.64 8.44
N HIS A 195 -8.79 1.83 7.14
CA HIS A 195 -8.50 3.07 6.42
C HIS A 195 -9.26 4.25 7.01
N ARG A 196 -10.54 4.08 7.37
CA ARG A 196 -11.31 5.09 8.10
C ARG A 196 -10.66 5.43 9.45
N ASP A 197 -10.38 4.41 10.26
CA ASP A 197 -9.86 4.60 11.62
C ASP A 197 -8.49 5.30 11.59
N VAL A 198 -7.60 4.85 10.69
CA VAL A 198 -6.29 5.46 10.45
C VAL A 198 -6.45 6.89 9.94
N SER A 199 -7.33 7.13 8.96
CA SER A 199 -7.56 8.49 8.43
C SER A 199 -8.03 9.45 9.51
N LEU A 200 -8.94 9.01 10.39
CA LEU A 200 -9.40 9.80 11.53
C LEU A 200 -8.25 10.09 12.50
N ALA A 201 -7.45 9.07 12.84
CA ALA A 201 -6.32 9.21 13.75
C ALA A 201 -5.24 10.15 13.20
N VAL A 202 -4.87 10.01 11.92
CA VAL A 202 -3.91 10.87 11.24
C VAL A 202 -4.46 12.30 11.20
N MET A 203 -5.69 12.52 10.75
CA MET A 203 -6.25 13.88 10.69
C MET A 203 -6.37 14.53 12.07
N ALA A 204 -6.72 13.77 13.11
CA ALA A 204 -6.75 14.29 14.47
C ALA A 204 -5.36 14.72 14.96
N ARG A 205 -4.31 13.97 14.60
CA ARG A 205 -2.92 14.32 14.92
C ARG A 205 -2.44 15.53 14.13
N MET A 206 -2.69 15.56 12.82
CA MET A 206 -2.36 16.71 11.97
C MET A 206 -3.06 17.97 12.45
N GLY A 207 -4.35 17.88 12.84
CA GLY A 207 -5.07 19.02 13.38
C GLY A 207 -4.53 19.56 14.70
N ARG A 208 -3.96 18.70 15.56
CA ARG A 208 -3.26 19.16 16.77
C ARG A 208 -1.95 19.86 16.46
N ILE A 209 -1.16 19.29 15.54
CA ILE A 209 0.13 19.86 15.12
C ILE A 209 -0.07 21.22 14.44
N LEU A 210 -1.04 21.29 13.52
CA LEU A 210 -1.31 22.46 12.67
C LEU A 210 -2.26 23.48 13.32
N GLY A 211 -2.73 23.24 14.55
CA GLY A 211 -3.63 24.15 15.26
C GLY A 211 -5.00 24.35 14.60
N TRP A 212 -5.56 23.31 13.97
CA TRP A 212 -6.87 23.40 13.32
C TRP A 212 -7.99 23.70 14.33
N SER A 213 -8.93 24.55 13.92
CA SER A 213 -10.13 24.81 14.73
C SER A 213 -10.96 23.52 14.93
N PRO A 214 -11.72 23.43 16.04
CA PRO A 214 -12.62 22.28 16.27
C PRO A 214 -13.61 22.07 15.13
N ALA A 215 -14.12 23.16 14.54
CA ALA A 215 -15.04 23.11 13.39
C ALA A 215 -14.38 22.48 12.14
N ARG A 216 -13.14 22.86 11.83
CA ARG A 216 -12.39 22.28 10.70
C ARG A 216 -12.15 20.78 10.93
N SER A 217 -11.72 20.41 12.13
CA SER A 217 -11.46 19.01 12.49
C SER A 217 -12.74 18.16 12.41
N ALA A 218 -13.88 18.68 12.89
CA ALA A 218 -15.17 18.02 12.80
C ALA A 218 -15.63 17.84 11.33
N LEU A 219 -15.41 18.85 10.48
CA LEU A 219 -15.74 18.77 9.05
C LEU A 219 -14.90 17.71 8.33
N LEU A 220 -13.59 17.64 8.60
CA LEU A 220 -12.72 16.60 8.02
C LEU A 220 -13.13 15.20 8.49
N ALA A 221 -13.44 15.03 9.78
CA ALA A 221 -13.95 13.77 10.30
C ALA A 221 -15.28 13.35 9.65
N ALA A 222 -16.21 14.29 9.46
CA ALA A 222 -17.46 14.05 8.75
C ALA A 222 -17.22 13.63 7.29
N GLY A 223 -16.25 14.27 6.61
CA GLY A 223 -15.81 13.89 5.28
C GLY A 223 -15.28 12.45 5.21
N ILE A 224 -14.42 12.06 6.16
CA ILE A 224 -13.92 10.68 6.27
C ILE A 224 -15.06 9.68 6.48
N HIS A 225 -16.04 10.01 7.34
CA HIS A 225 -17.21 9.15 7.54
C HIS A 225 -18.09 9.05 6.29
N ALA A 226 -18.23 10.12 5.51
CA ALA A 226 -18.96 10.10 4.25
C ALA A 226 -18.26 9.21 3.21
N VAL A 227 -16.95 9.37 3.04
CA VAL A 227 -16.13 8.50 2.17
C VAL A 227 -16.23 7.04 2.62
N HIS A 228 -16.12 6.76 3.92
CA HIS A 228 -16.27 5.41 4.44
C HIS A 228 -17.64 4.80 4.12
N ARG A 229 -18.73 5.56 4.23
CA ARG A 229 -20.08 5.09 3.86
C ARG A 229 -20.15 4.78 2.36
N TYR A 230 -19.60 5.66 1.51
CA TYR A 230 -19.52 5.43 0.07
C TYR A 230 -18.72 4.18 -0.27
N GLU A 231 -17.53 4.01 0.34
CA GLU A 231 -16.67 2.85 0.13
C GLU A 231 -17.37 1.54 0.53
N ARG A 232 -18.08 1.52 1.66
CA ARG A 232 -18.83 0.35 2.10
C ARG A 232 -19.96 -0.06 1.16
N LEU A 233 -20.65 0.91 0.54
CA LEU A 233 -21.82 0.67 -0.29
C LEU A 233 -21.47 0.39 -1.75
N ILE A 234 -20.52 1.15 -2.30
CA ILE A 234 -20.21 1.19 -3.73
C ILE A 234 -18.73 0.85 -3.97
N GLY A 235 -17.81 1.50 -3.24
CA GLY A 235 -16.36 1.39 -3.46
C GLY A 235 -15.79 -0.02 -3.32
N ARG A 236 -16.41 -0.87 -2.48
CA ARG A 236 -16.04 -2.29 -2.31
C ARG A 236 -15.99 -3.06 -3.64
N ARG A 237 -16.81 -2.70 -4.63
CA ARG A 237 -16.75 -3.35 -5.96
C ARG A 237 -15.38 -3.15 -6.61
N ARG A 238 -14.82 -1.93 -6.56
CA ARG A 238 -13.49 -1.65 -7.12
C ARG A 238 -12.43 -2.54 -6.48
N MET A 239 -12.40 -2.61 -5.14
CA MET A 239 -11.44 -3.42 -4.38
C MET A 239 -11.54 -4.94 -4.57
N THR A 240 -12.65 -5.44 -5.10
CA THR A 240 -12.90 -6.90 -5.17
C THR A 240 -13.06 -7.42 -6.58
N THR A 241 -13.28 -6.56 -7.57
CA THR A 241 -13.33 -6.93 -8.98
C THR A 241 -11.92 -7.14 -9.49
N LEU A 242 -11.66 -8.31 -10.09
CA LEU A 242 -10.42 -8.58 -10.80
C LEU A 242 -10.63 -8.35 -12.29
N THR A 243 -9.66 -7.69 -12.91
CA THR A 243 -9.63 -7.37 -14.34
C THR A 243 -8.21 -7.61 -14.84
N MET A 244 -8.05 -8.20 -16.02
CA MET A 244 -6.71 -8.37 -16.60
C MET A 244 -6.08 -6.99 -16.84
N PRO A 245 -4.88 -6.70 -16.30
CA PRO A 245 -4.23 -5.42 -16.53
C PRO A 245 -3.81 -5.25 -17.99
N GLU A 246 -3.69 -4.00 -18.44
CA GLU A 246 -3.21 -3.68 -19.79
C GLU A 246 -1.73 -4.03 -19.95
N ARG A 247 -0.90 -3.67 -18.96
CA ARG A 247 0.48 -4.11 -18.85
C ARG A 247 0.54 -5.46 -18.15
N ARG A 248 1.03 -6.47 -18.87
CA ARG A 248 1.25 -7.81 -18.33
C ARG A 248 2.64 -7.97 -17.74
N ASP A 249 2.75 -8.90 -16.80
CA ASP A 249 3.98 -9.24 -16.08
C ASP A 249 4.77 -8.01 -15.58
N PRO A 250 4.12 -7.08 -14.86
CA PRO A 250 4.74 -5.79 -14.52
C PRO A 250 5.92 -5.94 -13.55
N LEU A 251 5.98 -7.04 -12.80
CA LEU A 251 7.08 -7.41 -11.89
C LEU A 251 7.93 -8.58 -12.43
N GLY A 252 7.74 -8.94 -13.70
CA GLY A 252 8.56 -9.93 -14.38
C GLY A 252 10.03 -9.53 -14.43
N SER A 253 10.91 -10.52 -14.57
CA SER A 253 12.29 -10.22 -14.92
C SER A 253 12.33 -9.56 -16.30
N PRO A 254 13.22 -8.58 -16.54
CA PRO A 254 13.44 -8.09 -17.91
C PRO A 254 13.74 -9.29 -18.81
N PRO A 255 13.25 -9.32 -20.06
CA PRO A 255 13.65 -10.36 -21.00
C PRO A 255 15.19 -10.37 -21.04
N VAL A 256 15.78 -11.56 -20.85
CA VAL A 256 17.20 -11.77 -21.03
C VAL A 256 17.53 -11.25 -22.43
N GLN A 257 18.36 -10.21 -22.53
CA GLN A 257 18.86 -9.79 -23.83
C GLN A 257 19.63 -10.99 -24.39
N SER A 258 19.12 -11.56 -25.48
CA SER A 258 19.86 -12.57 -26.23
C SER A 258 21.23 -11.96 -26.55
N PRO A 259 22.35 -12.65 -26.24
CA PRO A 259 23.64 -12.15 -26.66
C PRO A 259 23.61 -11.93 -28.16
N GLU A 260 23.97 -10.72 -28.58
CA GLU A 260 24.18 -10.39 -29.99
C GLU A 260 25.07 -11.48 -30.59
N PRO A 261 24.69 -12.13 -31.70
CA PRO A 261 25.59 -13.06 -32.35
C PRO A 261 26.86 -12.28 -32.71
N ALA A 262 27.99 -12.72 -32.15
CA ALA A 262 29.28 -12.22 -32.56
C ALA A 262 29.43 -12.47 -34.06
N ALA A 263 29.60 -11.37 -34.80
CA ALA A 263 29.88 -11.19 -36.23
C ALA A 263 29.95 -12.44 -37.13
#